data_AF-A0A382UHK2-F1
#
_entry.id   AF-A0A382UHK2-F1
#
_cell.length_a   1.000
_cell.length_b   1.000
_cell.length_c   1.000
_cell.angle_alpha   90.00
_cell.angle_beta   90.00
_cell.angle_gamma   90.00
#
_symmetry.space_group_name_H-M   'P 1'
#
loop_
_entity.id
_entity.type
_entity.pdbx_description
1 polymer ?
#
loop_
_entity_poly.entity_id
_entity_poly.type
_entity_poly.pdbx_seq_one_letter_code
_entity_poly.pdbx_strand_id
1 'polypeptide(L)'
;MKKDKFKIIKGRTHWLLTVRSYKKRHNIDAYSLKHWRLGNKGDWVLSDDSPEPMVVQVLGKGTIVSKSGKNQEYIRTVCGSYMTTGKKKMYGHIAESIYTFSGIDGHKNFLERKELNPREIMFARYIALGEDSVDSYLKSFKTDDRKYASSRSGQLLRTERVQKMVKEELKQILEEEGVSANWIVEKFKQVADLADRDTDVLRSLESLAKMSGMFDTGAEKQQLTVWGGFSPEQLDSVKDEQLVAHGESEN
;
A
#
# COMPACT_ATOMS: atom_id res chain seq x y z
N MET A 1 3.97 16.67 -28.74
CA MET A 1 4.57 17.80 -27.98
C MET A 1 4.50 17.50 -26.50
N LYS A 2 5.62 17.60 -25.78
CA LYS A 2 5.60 17.53 -24.31
C LYS A 2 4.83 18.74 -23.77
N LYS A 3 4.03 18.53 -22.71
CA LYS A 3 3.30 19.58 -22.00
C LYS A 3 3.97 19.81 -20.65
N ASP A 4 3.82 21.01 -20.12
CA ASP A 4 4.21 21.32 -18.75
C ASP A 4 3.37 20.47 -17.78
N LYS A 5 4.01 20.03 -16.71
CA LYS A 5 3.37 19.25 -15.64
C LYS A 5 3.72 19.88 -14.30
N PHE A 6 2.94 19.59 -13.27
CA PHE A 6 3.25 20.05 -11.92
C PHE A 6 2.89 19.00 -10.87
N LYS A 7 3.51 19.12 -9.70
CA LYS A 7 3.16 18.38 -8.49
C LYS A 7 3.09 19.35 -7.32
N ILE A 8 2.04 19.24 -6.53
CA ILE A 8 1.91 20.00 -5.28
C ILE A 8 2.60 19.22 -4.17
N ILE A 9 3.53 19.85 -3.46
CA ILE A 9 4.29 19.25 -2.36
C ILE A 9 4.25 20.23 -1.20
N LYS A 10 3.71 19.82 -0.04
CA LYS A 10 3.57 20.67 1.15
C LYS A 10 2.93 22.03 0.83
N GLY A 11 1.83 22.02 0.05
CA GLY A 11 1.10 23.22 -0.36
C GLY A 11 1.78 24.09 -1.44
N ARG A 12 2.98 23.72 -1.92
CA ARG A 12 3.71 24.46 -2.95
C ARG A 12 3.68 23.74 -4.30
N THR A 13 3.41 24.47 -5.36
CA THR A 13 3.41 23.94 -6.73
C THR A 13 4.82 23.90 -7.30
N HIS A 14 5.30 22.69 -7.60
CA HIS A 14 6.58 22.47 -8.26
C HIS A 14 6.37 22.02 -9.70
N TRP A 15 7.10 22.63 -10.62
CA TRP A 15 6.89 22.48 -12.05
C TRP A 15 7.93 21.60 -12.71
N LEU A 16 7.47 20.85 -13.71
CA LEU A 16 8.27 20.19 -14.73
C LEU A 16 7.93 20.86 -16.06
N LEU A 17 8.85 21.67 -16.57
CA LEU A 17 8.60 22.58 -17.68
C LEU A 17 9.23 22.05 -18.97
N THR A 18 8.63 22.39 -20.09
CA THR A 18 9.33 22.34 -21.38
C THR A 18 10.38 23.45 -21.46
N VAL A 19 11.41 23.25 -22.29
CA VAL A 19 12.43 24.29 -22.58
C VAL A 19 11.79 25.62 -23.01
N ARG A 20 10.76 25.56 -23.86
CA ARG A 20 10.04 26.74 -24.34
C ARG A 20 9.34 27.48 -23.21
N SER A 21 8.64 26.75 -22.34
CA SER A 21 7.95 27.35 -21.19
C SER A 21 8.92 27.93 -20.17
N TYR A 22 10.05 27.26 -19.93
CA TYR A 22 11.09 27.79 -19.06
C TYR A 22 11.64 29.12 -19.57
N LYS A 23 12.02 29.18 -20.87
CA LYS A 23 12.50 30.41 -21.51
C LYS A 23 11.48 31.54 -21.41
N LYS A 24 10.20 31.26 -21.68
CA LYS A 24 9.12 32.26 -21.56
C LYS A 24 8.98 32.80 -20.14
N ARG A 25 9.10 31.94 -19.12
CA ARG A 25 8.85 32.30 -17.71
C ARG A 25 10.03 33.01 -17.06
N HIS A 26 11.25 32.60 -17.39
CA HIS A 26 12.47 33.05 -16.71
C HIS A 26 13.32 33.98 -17.57
N ASN A 27 13.00 34.14 -18.86
CA ASN A 27 13.79 34.89 -19.83
C ASN A 27 15.26 34.42 -19.91
N ILE A 28 15.49 33.12 -19.65
CA ILE A 28 16.80 32.45 -19.66
C ILE A 28 16.72 31.30 -20.65
N ASP A 29 17.76 31.11 -21.46
CA ASP A 29 17.85 29.94 -22.32
C ASP A 29 18.05 28.66 -21.50
N ALA A 30 17.12 27.72 -21.59
CA ALA A 30 17.16 26.50 -20.80
C ALA A 30 18.38 25.63 -21.10
N TYR A 31 18.96 25.73 -22.31
CA TYR A 31 20.18 24.98 -22.67
C TYR A 31 21.45 25.49 -21.98
N SER A 32 21.40 26.68 -21.35
CA SER A 32 22.46 27.16 -20.46
C SER A 32 22.44 26.49 -19.08
N LEU A 33 21.37 25.77 -18.74
CA LEU A 33 21.22 25.12 -17.45
C LEU A 33 22.15 23.92 -17.34
N LYS A 34 22.60 23.66 -16.11
CA LYS A 34 23.44 22.52 -15.80
C LYS A 34 22.66 21.21 -15.95
N HIS A 35 23.40 20.15 -16.27
CA HIS A 35 22.90 18.79 -16.19
C HIS A 35 22.47 18.47 -14.75
N TRP A 36 21.35 17.75 -14.57
CA TRP A 36 20.77 17.52 -13.23
C TRP A 36 21.72 16.94 -12.20
N ARG A 37 22.66 16.06 -12.60
CA ARG A 37 23.70 15.48 -11.73
C ARG A 37 24.58 16.54 -11.02
N LEU A 38 24.66 17.75 -11.57
CA LEU A 38 25.47 18.86 -11.06
C LEU A 38 24.63 19.93 -10.33
N GLY A 39 23.32 19.73 -10.21
CA GLY A 39 22.41 20.70 -9.60
C GLY A 39 22.50 20.74 -8.07
N ASN A 40 22.34 21.93 -7.50
CA ASN A 40 22.15 22.14 -6.08
C ASN A 40 20.67 22.40 -5.75
N LYS A 41 20.33 22.34 -4.45
CA LYS A 41 18.97 22.63 -3.99
C LYS A 41 18.54 24.04 -4.43
N GLY A 42 17.39 24.12 -5.10
CA GLY A 42 16.84 25.36 -5.65
C GLY A 42 17.14 25.57 -7.13
N ASP A 43 18.18 24.93 -7.67
CA ASP A 43 18.58 25.09 -9.07
C ASP A 43 17.54 24.51 -10.04
N TRP A 44 17.48 25.10 -11.23
CA TRP A 44 16.80 24.53 -12.38
C TRP A 44 17.81 23.75 -13.23
N VAL A 45 17.45 22.53 -13.62
CA VAL A 45 18.35 21.62 -14.32
C VAL A 45 17.65 20.89 -15.46
N LEU A 46 18.44 20.36 -16.40
CA LEU A 46 17.97 19.58 -17.54
C LEU A 46 17.90 18.08 -17.23
N SER A 47 16.81 17.44 -17.66
CA SER A 47 16.63 15.97 -17.70
C SER A 47 17.45 15.31 -18.83
N ASP A 48 17.64 13.99 -18.78
CA ASP A 48 18.29 13.21 -19.84
C ASP A 48 17.36 12.88 -21.04
N ASP A 49 16.14 13.42 -21.11
CA ASP A 49 15.26 13.15 -22.24
C ASP A 49 15.87 13.64 -23.57
N SER A 50 15.75 12.84 -24.62
CA SER A 50 16.16 13.17 -25.98
C SER A 50 14.98 12.99 -26.96
N PRO A 51 14.79 13.86 -27.96
CA PRO A 51 15.62 15.02 -28.32
C PRO A 51 15.30 16.30 -27.51
N GLU A 52 14.13 16.39 -26.89
CA GLU A 52 13.70 17.58 -26.12
C GLU A 52 13.80 17.33 -24.60
N PRO A 53 14.80 17.88 -23.89
CA PRO A 53 14.89 17.79 -22.44
C PRO A 53 13.77 18.57 -21.76
N MET A 54 13.38 18.15 -20.57
CA MET A 54 12.55 18.92 -19.66
C MET A 54 13.40 19.63 -18.60
N VAL A 55 12.89 20.77 -18.14
CA VAL A 55 13.51 21.60 -17.12
C VAL A 55 12.81 21.34 -15.79
N VAL A 56 13.59 20.99 -14.77
CA VAL A 56 13.06 20.60 -13.46
C VAL A 56 13.80 21.33 -12.34
N GLN A 57 13.08 21.68 -11.28
CA GLN A 57 13.68 22.25 -10.08
C GLN A 57 14.20 21.15 -9.14
N VAL A 58 15.41 21.35 -8.62
CA VAL A 58 15.96 20.52 -7.55
C VAL A 58 15.35 20.91 -6.21
N LEU A 59 14.61 19.99 -5.61
CA LEU A 59 13.92 20.17 -4.34
C LEU A 59 14.82 19.89 -3.13
N GLY A 60 15.78 18.98 -3.31
CA GLY A 60 16.74 18.63 -2.28
C GLY A 60 17.95 17.90 -2.84
N LYS A 61 19.06 17.99 -2.11
CA LYS A 61 20.29 17.24 -2.34
C LYS A 61 20.73 16.66 -1.01
N GLY A 62 21.26 15.44 -1.02
CA GLY A 62 21.73 14.77 0.19
C GLY A 62 22.73 13.67 -0.12
N THR A 63 23.23 13.02 0.92
CA THR A 63 24.20 11.94 0.83
C THR A 63 23.68 10.72 1.58
N ILE A 64 23.88 9.53 1.01
CA ILE A 64 23.57 8.27 1.64
C ILE A 64 24.79 7.36 1.63
N VAL A 65 24.96 6.56 2.67
CA VAL A 65 26.04 5.58 2.77
C VAL A 65 25.59 4.28 2.10
N SER A 66 26.35 3.79 1.13
CA SER A 66 26.10 2.51 0.49
C SER A 66 26.39 1.34 1.46
N LYS A 67 25.93 0.13 1.10
CA LYS A 67 26.32 -1.10 1.83
C LYS A 67 27.83 -1.33 1.90
N SER A 68 28.59 -0.76 0.96
CA SER A 68 30.05 -0.82 0.91
C SER A 68 30.72 0.33 1.68
N GLY A 69 29.97 1.12 2.46
CA GLY A 69 30.49 2.23 3.25
C GLY A 69 30.82 3.49 2.43
N LYS A 70 30.50 3.52 1.14
CA LYS A 70 30.80 4.65 0.26
C LYS A 70 29.68 5.68 0.30
N ASN A 71 30.04 6.95 0.44
CA ASN A 71 29.10 8.05 0.34
C ASN A 71 28.65 8.24 -1.12
N GLN A 72 27.33 8.27 -1.32
CA GLN A 72 26.69 8.52 -2.61
C GLN A 72 25.78 9.72 -2.49
N GLU A 73 26.00 10.72 -3.34
CA GLU A 73 25.12 11.87 -3.41
C GLU A 73 23.86 11.53 -4.22
N TYR A 74 22.75 12.12 -3.81
CA TYR A 74 21.49 12.05 -4.52
C TYR A 74 20.81 13.40 -4.60
N ILE A 75 19.99 13.53 -5.65
CA ILE A 75 19.19 14.71 -5.93
C ILE A 75 17.73 14.28 -5.96
N ARG A 76 16.87 15.15 -5.43
CA ARG A 76 15.43 14.97 -5.36
C ARG A 76 14.76 16.06 -6.18
N THR A 77 13.93 15.65 -7.12
CA THR A 77 13.12 16.52 -7.98
C THR A 77 11.66 16.05 -7.98
N VAL A 78 10.78 16.73 -8.71
CA VAL A 78 9.41 16.21 -8.95
C VAL A 78 9.40 14.91 -9.76
N CYS A 79 10.49 14.60 -10.45
CA CYS A 79 10.66 13.35 -11.20
C CYS A 79 11.07 12.17 -10.33
N GLY A 80 11.40 12.39 -9.05
CA GLY A 80 11.85 11.34 -8.14
C GLY A 80 13.16 11.66 -7.44
N SER A 81 13.68 10.69 -6.71
CA SER A 81 15.04 10.73 -6.16
C SER A 81 16.00 9.92 -7.03
N TYR A 82 17.15 10.50 -7.37
CA TYR A 82 18.16 9.90 -8.25
C TYR A 82 19.56 10.08 -7.65
N MET A 83 20.36 9.02 -7.69
CA MET A 83 21.79 9.12 -7.38
C MET A 83 22.48 9.96 -8.46
N THR A 84 23.35 10.89 -8.06
CA THR A 84 24.13 11.69 -9.02
C THR A 84 25.16 10.82 -9.74
N THR A 85 25.64 9.78 -9.04
CA THR A 85 26.53 8.75 -9.57
C THR A 85 25.75 7.58 -10.14
N GLY A 86 26.14 7.10 -11.32
CA GLY A 86 25.62 5.85 -11.91
C GLY A 86 24.97 6.03 -13.27
N LYS A 87 24.41 4.93 -13.78
CA LYS A 87 23.86 4.84 -15.14
C LYS A 87 22.40 5.27 -15.26
N LYS A 88 21.68 5.43 -14.13
CA LYS A 88 20.26 5.77 -14.14
C LYS A 88 20.08 7.19 -14.70
N LYS A 89 19.16 7.31 -15.65
CA LYS A 89 18.78 8.57 -16.29
C LYS A 89 17.52 9.14 -15.64
N MET A 90 17.42 10.46 -15.59
CA MET A 90 16.21 11.16 -15.14
C MET A 90 15.43 11.60 -16.37
N TYR A 91 14.24 11.03 -16.54
CA TYR A 91 13.32 11.36 -17.62
C TYR A 91 12.21 12.28 -17.13
N GLY A 92 11.62 13.09 -18.01
CA GLY A 92 10.59 14.09 -17.72
C GLY A 92 9.20 13.52 -17.43
N HIS A 93 9.10 12.71 -16.37
CA HIS A 93 7.85 12.22 -15.81
C HIS A 93 7.79 12.57 -14.33
N ILE A 94 6.60 12.86 -13.81
CA ILE A 94 6.42 13.13 -12.39
C ILE A 94 6.33 11.78 -11.67
N ALA A 95 7.16 11.59 -10.64
CA ALA A 95 7.11 10.37 -9.83
C ALA A 95 5.89 10.38 -8.92
N GLU A 96 5.37 9.18 -8.62
CA GLU A 96 4.32 9.00 -7.63
C GLU A 96 4.83 9.38 -6.23
N SER A 97 6.02 8.89 -5.86
CA SER A 97 6.75 9.34 -4.67
C SER A 97 8.09 9.95 -5.05
N ILE A 98 8.36 11.15 -4.54
CA ILE A 98 9.67 11.80 -4.72
C ILE A 98 10.67 11.39 -3.64
N TYR A 99 10.20 10.72 -2.58
CA TYR A 99 11.00 10.35 -1.42
C TYR A 99 11.64 8.96 -1.54
N THR A 100 11.22 8.18 -2.54
CA THR A 100 11.78 6.86 -2.84
C THR A 100 12.60 6.90 -4.13
N PHE A 101 13.66 6.09 -4.19
CA PHE A 101 14.47 5.95 -5.42
C PHE A 101 13.76 5.13 -6.51
N SER A 102 12.78 4.31 -6.13
CA SER A 102 11.90 3.62 -7.08
C SER A 102 10.91 4.57 -7.76
N GLY A 103 10.59 5.70 -7.12
CA GLY A 103 9.56 6.63 -7.61
C GLY A 103 8.13 6.19 -7.28
N ILE A 104 7.96 5.06 -6.60
CA ILE A 104 6.68 4.45 -6.24
C ILE A 104 6.39 4.74 -4.76
N ASP A 105 5.12 4.96 -4.43
CA ASP A 105 4.72 5.09 -3.03
C ASP A 105 4.83 3.74 -2.29
N GLY A 106 5.59 3.73 -1.19
CA GLY A 106 5.91 2.49 -0.48
C GLY A 106 4.70 1.87 0.20
N HIS A 107 3.77 2.69 0.71
CA HIS A 107 2.57 2.23 1.38
C HIS A 107 1.58 1.62 0.37
N LYS A 108 1.31 2.34 -0.72
CA LYS A 108 0.49 1.85 -1.82
C LYS A 108 1.06 0.57 -2.42
N ASN A 109 2.37 0.53 -2.71
CA ASN A 109 3.03 -0.67 -3.22
C ASN A 109 2.92 -1.85 -2.25
N PHE A 110 2.96 -1.61 -0.93
CA PHE A 110 2.75 -2.66 0.06
C PHE A 110 1.33 -3.24 0.02
N LEU A 111 0.31 -2.40 -0.19
CA LEU A 111 -1.09 -2.80 -0.26
C LEU A 111 -1.42 -3.50 -1.58
N GLU A 112 -1.00 -2.94 -2.71
CA GLU A 112 -1.39 -3.38 -4.06
C GLU A 112 -0.56 -4.56 -4.59
N ARG A 113 0.57 -4.88 -3.95
CA ARG A 113 1.39 -6.02 -4.36
C ARG A 113 0.58 -7.32 -4.26
N LYS A 114 0.53 -8.04 -5.37
CA LYS A 114 -0.16 -9.34 -5.50
C LYS A 114 0.70 -10.51 -5.07
N GLU A 115 1.98 -10.49 -5.45
CA GLU A 115 2.92 -11.58 -5.16
C GLU A 115 3.28 -11.63 -3.68
N LEU A 116 3.32 -12.83 -3.12
CA LEU A 116 3.82 -13.08 -1.76
C LEU A 116 5.35 -13.09 -1.74
N ASN A 117 5.94 -12.70 -0.62
CA ASN A 117 7.35 -12.96 -0.36
C ASN A 117 7.52 -14.16 0.59
N PRO A 118 8.69 -14.81 0.65
CA PRO A 118 8.89 -16.00 1.50
C PRO A 118 8.58 -15.79 2.98
N ARG A 119 8.74 -14.58 3.51
CA ARG A 119 8.43 -14.26 4.91
C ARG A 119 6.92 -14.13 5.14
N GLU A 120 6.20 -13.59 4.16
CA GLU A 120 4.73 -13.56 4.19
C GLU A 120 4.14 -14.96 4.09
N ILE A 121 4.78 -15.88 3.35
CA ILE A 121 4.37 -17.30 3.31
C ILE A 121 4.51 -17.93 4.69
N MET A 122 5.67 -17.77 5.35
CA MET A 122 5.87 -18.28 6.72
C MET A 122 4.88 -17.64 7.71
N PHE A 123 4.65 -16.32 7.59
CA PHE A 123 3.67 -15.63 8.39
C PHE A 123 2.26 -16.21 8.22
N ALA A 124 1.82 -16.42 6.97
CA ALA A 124 0.51 -16.99 6.68
C ALA A 124 0.36 -18.40 7.27
N ARG A 125 1.41 -19.22 7.23
CA ARG A 125 1.42 -20.57 7.84
C ARG A 125 1.25 -20.53 9.35
N TYR A 126 1.99 -19.67 10.05
CA TYR A 126 1.82 -19.52 11.51
C TYR A 126 0.41 -19.07 11.88
N ILE A 127 -0.17 -18.14 11.12
CA ILE A 127 -1.56 -17.71 11.31
C ILE A 127 -2.54 -18.86 11.06
N ALA A 128 -2.34 -19.66 10.00
CA ALA A 128 -3.21 -20.80 9.69
C ALA A 128 -3.17 -21.88 10.79
N LEU A 129 -2.02 -22.04 11.46
CA LEU A 129 -1.86 -22.89 12.64
C LEU A 129 -2.47 -22.30 13.93
N GLY A 130 -3.05 -21.09 13.87
CA GLY A 130 -3.70 -20.43 15.00
C GLY A 130 -2.77 -19.63 15.91
N GLU A 131 -1.54 -19.34 15.50
CA GLU A 131 -0.64 -18.50 16.29
C GLU A 131 -1.08 -17.02 16.32
N ASP A 132 -0.65 -16.30 17.37
CA ASP A 132 -0.87 -14.85 17.46
C ASP A 132 -0.18 -14.09 16.33
N SER A 133 -0.84 -13.04 15.85
CA SER A 133 -0.38 -12.26 14.71
C SER A 133 0.93 -11.51 14.95
N VAL A 134 1.19 -11.05 16.19
CA VAL A 134 2.41 -10.33 16.53
C VAL A 134 3.58 -11.32 16.59
N ASP A 135 3.38 -12.43 17.29
CA ASP A 135 4.42 -13.46 17.44
C ASP A 135 4.76 -14.13 16.09
N SER A 136 3.75 -14.39 15.25
CA SER A 136 3.93 -14.87 13.87
C SER A 136 4.80 -13.92 13.03
N TYR A 137 4.61 -12.61 13.21
CA TYR A 137 5.37 -11.59 12.49
C TYR A 137 6.83 -11.54 12.98
N LEU A 138 7.04 -11.55 14.29
CA LEU A 138 8.38 -11.57 14.90
C LEU A 138 9.19 -12.77 14.40
N LYS A 139 8.59 -13.97 14.40
CA LYS A 139 9.20 -15.21 13.87
C LYS A 139 9.57 -15.09 12.39
N SER A 140 8.68 -14.50 11.59
CA SER A 140 8.83 -14.48 10.12
C SER A 140 9.74 -13.35 9.60
N PHE A 141 9.77 -12.19 10.26
CA PHE A 141 10.35 -10.96 9.71
C PHE A 141 11.71 -10.52 10.28
N LYS A 142 12.34 -11.32 11.16
CA LYS A 142 13.65 -11.00 11.77
C LYS A 142 13.67 -9.59 12.39
N THR A 143 12.70 -9.31 13.23
CA THR A 143 12.61 -8.05 13.98
C THR A 143 12.26 -8.37 15.42
N ASP A 144 12.78 -7.56 16.35
CA ASP A 144 12.53 -7.69 17.78
C ASP A 144 11.60 -6.57 18.29
N ASP A 145 11.18 -5.65 17.41
CA ASP A 145 10.29 -4.56 17.76
C ASP A 145 8.83 -5.02 17.74
N ARG A 146 8.29 -5.25 18.94
CA ARG A 146 6.92 -5.72 19.13
C ARG A 146 5.87 -4.69 18.72
N LYS A 147 6.13 -3.37 18.88
CA LYS A 147 5.17 -2.32 18.48
C LYS A 147 5.08 -2.26 16.96
N TYR A 148 6.24 -2.28 16.29
CA TYR A 148 6.31 -2.35 14.83
C TYR A 148 5.65 -3.63 14.31
N ALA A 149 5.94 -4.78 14.93
CA ALA A 149 5.33 -6.06 14.57
C ALA A 149 3.80 -6.03 14.69
N SER A 150 3.26 -5.45 15.75
CA SER A 150 1.80 -5.33 15.95
C SER A 150 1.13 -4.50 14.85
N SER A 151 1.70 -3.33 14.52
CA SER A 151 1.16 -2.50 13.43
C SER A 151 1.24 -3.22 12.08
N ARG A 152 2.38 -3.85 11.78
CA ARG A 152 2.63 -4.48 10.49
C ARG A 152 1.89 -5.80 10.30
N SER A 153 1.74 -6.62 11.35
CA SER A 153 0.95 -7.85 11.29
C SER A 153 -0.51 -7.52 10.98
N GLY A 154 -1.08 -6.51 11.63
CA GLY A 154 -2.44 -6.04 11.38
C GLY A 154 -2.63 -5.53 9.95
N GLN A 155 -1.67 -4.78 9.42
CA GLN A 155 -1.69 -4.36 8.00
C GLN A 155 -1.61 -5.56 7.06
N LEU A 156 -0.76 -6.54 7.37
CA LEU A 156 -0.51 -7.69 6.50
C LEU A 156 -1.73 -8.62 6.39
N LEU A 157 -2.44 -8.86 7.49
CA LEU A 157 -3.68 -9.64 7.54
C LEU A 157 -4.84 -9.03 6.74
N ARG A 158 -4.79 -7.72 6.45
CA ARG A 158 -5.80 -7.05 5.62
C ARG A 158 -5.53 -7.18 4.12
N THR A 159 -4.35 -7.66 3.73
CA THR A 159 -4.00 -7.80 2.32
C THR A 159 -4.62 -9.06 1.73
N GLU A 160 -5.23 -8.94 0.54
CA GLU A 160 -5.88 -10.07 -0.15
C GLU A 160 -4.93 -11.24 -0.37
N ARG A 161 -3.66 -10.95 -0.72
CA ARG A 161 -2.63 -11.98 -0.96
C ARG A 161 -2.38 -12.85 0.27
N VAL A 162 -2.35 -12.27 1.47
CA VAL A 162 -2.09 -13.01 2.72
C VAL A 162 -3.35 -13.74 3.14
N GLN A 163 -4.52 -13.12 3.03
CA GLN A 163 -5.79 -13.78 3.33
C GLN A 163 -6.01 -15.02 2.45
N LYS A 164 -5.68 -14.93 1.16
CA LYS A 164 -5.74 -16.06 0.24
C LYS A 164 -4.81 -17.18 0.68
N MET A 165 -3.56 -16.87 0.99
CA MET A 165 -2.59 -17.87 1.46
C MET A 165 -3.02 -18.55 2.76
N VAL A 166 -3.51 -17.78 3.74
CA VAL A 166 -4.00 -18.32 5.02
C VAL A 166 -5.16 -19.29 4.77
N LYS A 167 -6.10 -18.94 3.87
CA LYS A 167 -7.21 -19.84 3.50
C LYS A 167 -6.73 -21.12 2.82
N GLU A 168 -5.74 -21.02 1.95
CA GLU A 168 -5.17 -22.18 1.25
C GLU A 168 -4.44 -23.12 2.21
N GLU A 169 -3.60 -22.58 3.11
CA GLU A 169 -2.89 -23.37 4.14
C GLU A 169 -3.90 -23.99 5.14
N LEU A 170 -4.89 -23.23 5.59
CA LEU A 170 -5.93 -23.76 6.47
C LEU A 170 -6.72 -24.90 5.82
N LYS A 171 -7.03 -24.77 4.52
CA LYS A 171 -7.71 -25.82 3.77
C LYS A 171 -6.85 -27.09 3.71
N GLN A 172 -5.55 -26.97 3.48
CA GLN A 172 -4.63 -28.11 3.47
C GLN A 172 -4.58 -28.80 4.85
N ILE A 173 -4.43 -28.03 5.92
CA ILE A 173 -4.44 -28.55 7.30
C ILE A 173 -5.74 -29.31 7.59
N LEU A 174 -6.89 -28.73 7.23
CA LEU A 174 -8.19 -29.39 7.42
C LEU A 174 -8.31 -30.69 6.62
N GLU A 175 -7.82 -30.72 5.38
CA GLU A 175 -7.81 -31.92 4.55
C GLU A 175 -6.90 -33.02 5.12
N GLU A 176 -5.73 -32.65 5.65
CA GLU A 176 -4.81 -33.58 6.34
C GLU A 176 -5.43 -34.18 7.60
N GLU A 177 -6.21 -33.40 8.36
CA GLU A 177 -6.98 -33.85 9.52
C GLU A 177 -8.28 -34.59 9.14
N GLY A 178 -8.53 -34.82 7.84
CA GLY A 178 -9.71 -35.54 7.34
C GLY A 178 -11.01 -34.72 7.29
N VAL A 179 -10.94 -33.42 7.58
CA VAL A 179 -12.05 -32.47 7.56
C VAL A 179 -12.17 -31.83 6.17
N SER A 180 -12.45 -32.66 5.17
CA SER A 180 -12.69 -32.17 3.80
C SER A 180 -14.05 -31.46 3.66
N ALA A 181 -14.22 -30.66 2.62
CA ALA A 181 -15.51 -30.02 2.32
C ALA A 181 -16.66 -31.04 2.16
N ASN A 182 -16.37 -32.19 1.53
CA ASN A 182 -17.34 -33.28 1.38
C ASN A 182 -17.73 -33.88 2.73
N TRP A 183 -16.75 -34.08 3.61
CA TRP A 183 -17.00 -34.59 4.96
C TRP A 183 -17.90 -33.63 5.76
N ILE A 184 -17.66 -32.31 5.67
CA ILE A 184 -18.51 -31.30 6.33
C ILE A 184 -19.96 -31.39 5.81
N VAL A 185 -20.14 -31.45 4.49
CA VAL A 185 -21.47 -31.58 3.86
C VAL A 185 -22.17 -32.86 4.31
N GLU A 186 -21.44 -33.98 4.35
CA GLU A 186 -21.96 -35.26 4.81
C GLU A 186 -22.42 -35.18 6.26
N LYS A 187 -21.67 -34.51 7.15
CA LYS A 187 -22.06 -34.34 8.54
C LYS A 187 -23.31 -33.49 8.70
N PHE A 188 -23.44 -32.39 7.96
CA PHE A 188 -24.68 -31.62 7.97
C PHE A 188 -25.87 -32.41 7.44
N LYS A 189 -25.68 -33.23 6.40
CA LYS A 189 -26.73 -34.12 5.90
C LYS A 189 -27.15 -35.14 6.97
N GLN A 190 -26.19 -35.80 7.63
CA GLN A 190 -26.48 -36.76 8.71
C GLN A 190 -27.28 -36.12 9.83
N VAL A 191 -26.97 -34.88 10.24
CA VAL A 191 -27.74 -34.16 11.26
C VAL A 191 -29.15 -33.84 10.77
N ALA A 192 -29.31 -33.41 9.52
CA ALA A 192 -30.63 -33.14 8.95
C ALA A 192 -31.51 -34.40 8.87
N ASP A 193 -30.91 -35.56 8.61
CA ASP A 193 -31.64 -36.83 8.47
C ASP A 193 -31.95 -37.49 9.83
N LEU A 194 -31.12 -37.27 10.86
CA LEU A 194 -31.15 -38.07 12.11
C LEU A 194 -31.44 -37.27 13.39
N ALA A 195 -31.37 -35.94 13.39
CA ALA A 195 -31.57 -35.17 14.62
C ALA A 195 -33.04 -35.17 15.07
N ASP A 196 -33.26 -35.41 16.36
CA ASP A 196 -34.61 -35.42 16.96
C ASP A 196 -35.20 -34.01 17.14
N ARG A 197 -34.34 -32.99 17.21
CA ARG A 197 -34.75 -31.60 17.43
C ARG A 197 -34.88 -30.87 16.10
N ASP A 198 -36.08 -30.39 15.80
CA ASP A 198 -36.36 -29.58 14.62
C ASP A 198 -35.41 -28.39 14.46
N THR A 199 -34.96 -27.78 15.57
CA THR A 199 -33.99 -26.67 15.53
C THR A 199 -32.65 -27.07 14.92
N ASP A 200 -32.16 -28.27 15.19
CA ASP A 200 -30.86 -28.75 14.70
C ASP A 200 -30.96 -29.22 13.24
N VAL A 201 -32.11 -29.82 12.88
CA VAL A 201 -32.47 -30.13 11.48
C VAL A 201 -32.51 -28.86 10.65
N LEU A 202 -33.25 -27.84 11.09
CA LEU A 202 -33.38 -26.56 10.38
C LEU A 202 -32.04 -25.85 10.22
N ARG A 203 -31.20 -25.81 11.25
CA ARG A 203 -29.86 -25.21 11.18
C ARG A 203 -28.94 -25.93 10.18
N SER A 204 -29.06 -27.25 10.10
CA SER A 204 -28.26 -28.05 9.18
C SER A 204 -28.72 -27.86 7.73
N LEU A 205 -30.03 -27.88 7.48
CA LEU A 205 -30.61 -27.57 6.17
C LEU A 205 -30.30 -26.13 5.73
N GLU A 206 -30.36 -25.15 6.63
CA GLU A 206 -30.00 -23.76 6.35
C GLU A 206 -28.52 -23.64 5.96
N SER A 207 -27.63 -24.34 6.67
CA SER A 207 -26.20 -24.36 6.36
C SER A 207 -25.93 -24.97 4.98
N LEU A 208 -26.59 -26.09 4.65
CA LEU A 208 -26.49 -26.73 3.33
C LEU A 208 -27.03 -25.84 2.21
N ALA A 209 -28.16 -25.17 2.42
CA ALA A 209 -28.74 -24.24 1.45
C ALA A 209 -27.87 -22.98 1.25
N LYS A 210 -27.16 -22.50 2.29
CA LYS A 210 -26.14 -21.45 2.13
C LYS A 210 -24.94 -21.95 1.32
N MET A 211 -24.45 -23.16 1.59
CA MET A 211 -23.33 -23.76 0.86
C MET A 211 -23.65 -24.00 -0.62
N SER A 212 -24.90 -24.35 -0.95
CA SER A 212 -25.35 -24.56 -2.34
C SER A 212 -25.59 -23.26 -3.12
N GLY A 213 -25.51 -22.10 -2.47
CA GLY A 213 -25.77 -20.81 -3.08
C GLY A 213 -27.27 -20.52 -3.30
N MET A 214 -28.16 -21.24 -2.64
CA MET A 214 -29.61 -20.99 -2.72
C MET A 214 -30.03 -19.67 -2.05
N PHE A 215 -29.18 -19.13 -1.18
CA PHE A 215 -29.34 -17.79 -0.63
C PHE A 215 -28.34 -16.84 -1.29
N ASP A 216 -28.82 -15.69 -1.75
CA ASP A 216 -27.97 -14.54 -2.04
C ASP A 216 -27.33 -14.08 -0.72
N THR A 217 -26.11 -14.55 -0.48
CA THR A 217 -25.27 -14.09 0.64
C THR A 217 -24.50 -12.81 0.29
N GLY A 218 -24.93 -12.12 -0.77
CA GLY A 218 -24.47 -10.80 -1.19
C GLY A 218 -24.87 -9.73 -0.18
N ALA A 219 -24.36 -9.83 1.04
CA ALA A 219 -24.16 -8.65 1.84
C ALA A 219 -23.04 -7.84 1.17
N GLU A 220 -23.40 -6.83 0.39
CA GLU A 220 -22.55 -5.65 0.31
C GLU A 220 -22.11 -5.34 1.74
N LYS A 221 -20.80 -5.36 2.00
CA LYS A 221 -20.25 -4.88 3.26
C LYS A 221 -20.54 -3.37 3.32
N GLN A 222 -21.75 -2.99 3.68
CA GLN A 222 -22.00 -1.71 4.31
C GLN A 222 -21.18 -1.77 5.59
N GLN A 223 -20.09 -0.99 5.60
CA GLN A 223 -19.33 -0.72 6.81
C GLN A 223 -20.26 0.01 7.78
N LEU A 224 -21.11 -0.72 8.49
CA LEU A 224 -21.73 -0.26 9.72
C LEU A 224 -20.62 -0.22 10.76
N THR A 225 -19.82 0.83 10.70
CA THR A 225 -19.13 1.34 11.88
C THR A 225 -20.25 1.87 12.76
N VAL A 226 -20.84 0.97 13.56
CA VAL A 226 -21.71 1.36 14.67
C VAL A 226 -20.80 2.12 15.62
N TRP A 227 -20.77 3.44 15.47
CA TRP A 227 -20.24 4.37 16.45
C TRP A 227 -21.13 4.31 17.68
N GLY A 228 -20.94 3.26 18.50
CA GLY A 228 -21.64 3.05 19.76
C GLY A 228 -21.15 4.00 20.85
N GLY A 229 -21.28 5.31 20.63
CA GLY A 229 -20.77 6.31 21.57
C GLY A 229 -21.25 7.76 21.40
N PHE A 230 -22.11 8.08 20.42
CA PHE A 230 -22.58 9.47 20.23
C PHE A 230 -24.11 9.55 20.23
N SER A 231 -24.66 10.52 20.98
CA SER A 231 -26.10 10.81 20.96
C SER A 231 -26.47 11.56 19.66
N PRO A 232 -27.75 11.53 19.23
CA PRO A 232 -28.22 12.25 18.04
C PRO A 232 -27.89 13.75 18.05
N GLU A 233 -27.84 14.36 19.24
CA GLU A 233 -27.52 15.78 19.43
C GLU A 233 -26.03 16.08 19.16
N GLN A 234 -25.13 15.13 19.46
CA GLN A 234 -23.70 15.27 19.14
C GLN A 234 -23.44 15.16 17.63
N LEU A 235 -24.27 14.39 16.91
CA LEU A 235 -24.17 14.24 15.45
C LEU A 235 -24.58 15.50 14.69
N ASP A 236 -25.53 16.28 15.20
CA ASP A 236 -25.95 17.52 14.54
C ASP A 236 -24.95 18.66 14.72
N SER A 237 -24.18 18.68 15.81
CA SER A 237 -23.07 19.63 15.98
C SER A 237 -21.90 19.43 15.00
N VAL A 238 -21.77 18.22 14.43
CA VAL A 238 -20.70 17.87 13.48
C VAL A 238 -21.07 18.19 12.03
N LYS A 239 -22.36 18.38 11.72
CA LYS A 239 -22.80 18.69 10.35
C LYS A 239 -22.50 20.14 9.93
N ASP A 240 -22.31 21.04 10.89
CA ASP A 240 -22.11 22.48 10.64
C ASP A 240 -20.65 22.96 10.73
N GLU A 241 -19.69 22.10 11.08
CA GLU A 241 -18.28 22.42 10.95
C GLU A 241 -17.73 21.90 9.61
N GLN A 242 -17.44 22.84 8.71
CA GLN A 242 -16.68 22.59 7.49
C GLN A 242 -15.48 21.67 7.77
N LEU A 243 -15.34 20.64 6.94
CA LEU A 243 -14.20 19.72 6.84
C LEU A 243 -12.86 20.49 6.75
N VAL A 244 -12.33 20.89 7.91
CA VAL A 244 -10.91 21.22 8.06
C VAL A 244 -10.21 19.88 8.24
N ALA A 245 -9.64 19.38 7.15
CA ALA A 245 -8.70 18.27 7.19
C ALA A 245 -7.53 18.66 8.11
N HIS A 246 -7.56 18.21 9.36
CA HIS A 246 -6.42 18.31 10.25
C HIS A 246 -5.31 17.41 9.72
N GLY A 247 -4.32 18.07 9.12
CA GLY A 247 -3.02 17.50 8.86
C GLY A 247 -2.39 17.00 10.15
N GLU A 248 -1.76 15.83 10.03
CA GLU A 248 -0.88 15.24 11.01
C GLU A 248 0.13 16.29 11.52
N SER A 249 0.15 16.48 12.83
CA SER A 249 1.23 17.12 13.57
C SER A 249 2.02 16.06 14.34
N GLU A 250 3.26 16.41 14.59
CA GLU A 250 4.44 15.56 14.77
C GLU A 250 4.55 14.89 16.14
N ASN A 251 5.31 13.80 16.17
CA ASN A 251 6.42 13.59 17.10
C ASN A 251 7.59 12.95 16.33
#